data_AF-D2VQC6-F1
#
_entry.id   AF-D2VQC6-F1
#
_cell.length_a   1.000
_cell.length_b   1.000
_cell.length_c   1.000
_cell.angle_alpha   90.00
_cell.angle_beta   90.00
_cell.angle_gamma   90.00
#
_symmetry.space_group_name_H-M   'P 1'
#
loop_
_entity.id
_entity.type
_entity.pdbx_description
1 polymer ?
#
loop_
_entity_poly.entity_id
_entity_poly.type
_entity_poly.pdbx_seq_one_letter_code
_entity_poly.pdbx_strand_id
1 'polypeptide(L)'
;MSKRKQEEISTTDSATSEVTSSSSDTKKVKIDENAIITKLKELDSCKSFKTIKEFEDTFVSISDYLFNNTELVVKDKTYRLAELEYYFTCPPVHNDPFSHCHDLQATRGEWYFHQSLAKTNDNNYKGGSYKGLDISIGSAGFKGGILIRSLLKSDNKTLVEGPSKCVDEIIGAYDCDNIQEFVTKCFKGQKHFQALSTSSAFYLKPIDTPYSDTMVKSARVGLTLKQKTQQKERVEYIFKPYRHCLKAKDIKKGKHLMTIILYRDLMKAGESGVVKKVETATGSSGLSKYFDTYEEQTDSAFADVDSIDISKLGDYSKDFTTKQIYELGGILRNIF
;
A
#
# COMPACT_ATOMS: atom_id res chain seq x y z
N MET A 1 -79.78 -7.73 20.23
CA MET A 1 -79.48 -8.29 18.89
C MET A 1 -78.52 -9.44 19.11
N SER A 2 -79.02 -10.67 19.28
CA SER A 2 -79.14 -11.70 18.21
C SER A 2 -77.80 -11.91 17.50
N LYS A 3 -77.16 -13.08 17.43
CA LYS A 3 -77.44 -14.50 17.75
C LYS A 3 -76.06 -15.19 17.52
N ARG A 4 -75.68 -16.24 18.27
CA ARG A 4 -75.50 -17.64 17.78
C ARG A 4 -74.65 -17.79 16.50
N LYS A 5 -73.71 -18.72 16.34
CA LYS A 5 -73.67 -20.16 16.67
C LYS A 5 -72.26 -20.65 16.21
N GLN A 6 -71.55 -21.49 16.97
CA GLN A 6 -71.45 -22.97 16.83
C GLN A 6 -70.80 -23.44 15.52
N GLU A 7 -69.68 -24.17 15.63
CA GLU A 7 -69.58 -25.64 15.40
C GLU A 7 -69.15 -25.91 13.94
N GLU A 8 -68.45 -26.95 13.52
CA GLU A 8 -68.05 -28.24 14.09
C GLU A 8 -67.03 -28.86 13.11
N ILE A 9 -66.13 -29.69 13.67
CA ILE A 9 -65.75 -31.06 13.26
C ILE A 9 -65.69 -31.41 11.75
N SER A 10 -64.58 -32.06 11.36
CA SER A 10 -64.55 -33.33 10.59
C SER A 10 -63.13 -33.59 10.07
N THR A 11 -62.32 -34.43 10.70
CA THR A 11 -62.16 -35.89 10.49
C THR A 11 -61.49 -36.33 9.19
N THR A 12 -60.68 -37.38 9.34
CA THR A 12 -60.10 -38.34 8.37
C THR A 12 -58.77 -37.97 7.72
N ASP A 13 -57.89 -38.90 7.42
CA ASP A 13 -57.46 -40.17 8.05
C ASP A 13 -56.23 -40.61 7.25
N SER A 14 -55.36 -41.40 7.88
CA SER A 14 -54.56 -42.47 7.28
C SER A 14 -53.57 -42.20 6.11
N ALA A 15 -52.29 -42.43 6.46
CA ALA A 15 -51.29 -43.22 5.72
C ALA A 15 -50.80 -42.66 4.37
N THR A 16 -49.56 -42.80 3.93
CA THR A 16 -48.41 -43.63 4.29
C THR A 16 -47.28 -43.10 3.39
N SER A 17 -46.06 -43.00 3.89
CA SER A 17 -44.86 -43.58 3.25
C SER A 17 -43.61 -42.88 3.78
N GLU A 18 -42.87 -43.66 4.56
CA GLU A 18 -41.43 -43.52 4.66
C GLU A 18 -40.83 -43.58 3.25
N VAL A 19 -40.03 -42.58 2.89
CA VAL A 19 -38.92 -42.76 1.97
C VAL A 19 -37.71 -42.05 2.56
N THR A 20 -36.96 -42.87 3.30
CA THR A 20 -35.50 -42.97 3.32
C THR A 20 -34.71 -41.81 2.72
N SER A 21 -33.87 -41.26 3.60
CA SER A 21 -32.66 -40.51 3.32
C SER A 21 -31.83 -41.06 2.16
N SER A 22 -31.47 -40.19 1.22
CA SER A 22 -30.22 -40.30 0.49
C SER A 22 -29.49 -38.97 0.56
N SER A 23 -28.37 -38.98 1.29
CA SER A 23 -27.40 -37.90 1.39
C SER A 23 -26.89 -37.51 0.00
N SER A 24 -27.16 -36.28 -0.42
CA SER A 24 -26.41 -35.65 -1.50
C SER A 24 -25.22 -34.91 -0.91
N ASP A 25 -24.05 -35.55 -1.03
CA ASP A 25 -22.75 -34.93 -0.89
C ASP A 25 -22.70 -33.65 -1.72
N THR A 26 -22.81 -32.51 -1.05
CA THR A 26 -22.54 -31.21 -1.67
C THR A 26 -21.03 -31.09 -1.78
N LYS A 27 -20.49 -31.46 -2.95
CA LYS A 27 -19.13 -31.12 -3.36
C LYS A 27 -18.94 -29.62 -3.13
N LYS A 28 -18.15 -29.26 -2.10
CA LYS A 28 -17.59 -27.92 -1.94
C LYS A 28 -16.84 -27.60 -3.22
N VAL A 29 -17.43 -26.76 -4.06
CA VAL A 29 -16.72 -26.10 -5.15
C VAL A 29 -15.58 -25.32 -4.48
N LYS A 30 -14.33 -25.70 -4.75
CA LYS A 30 -13.18 -24.86 -4.42
C LYS A 30 -13.39 -23.58 -5.21
N ILE A 31 -13.87 -22.53 -4.55
CA ILE A 31 -13.79 -21.18 -5.06
C ILE A 31 -12.29 -20.95 -5.27
N ASP A 32 -11.89 -20.79 -6.53
CA ASP A 32 -10.51 -20.49 -6.87
C ASP A 32 -10.19 -19.13 -6.22
N GLU A 33 -9.37 -19.16 -5.19
CA GLU A 33 -9.10 -17.98 -4.40
C GLU A 33 -8.25 -17.03 -5.25
N ASN A 34 -8.70 -15.77 -5.40
CA ASN A 34 -7.98 -14.78 -6.19
C ASN A 34 -6.50 -14.72 -5.73
N ALA A 35 -5.57 -14.97 -6.66
CA ALA A 35 -4.15 -15.10 -6.33
C ALA A 35 -3.55 -13.82 -5.72
N ILE A 36 -4.12 -12.65 -6.01
CA ILE A 36 -3.75 -11.38 -5.36
C ILE A 36 -4.15 -11.42 -3.88
N ILE A 37 -5.37 -11.88 -3.53
CA ILE A 37 -5.76 -12.04 -2.12
C ILE A 37 -4.82 -13.01 -1.41
N THR A 38 -4.50 -14.13 -2.04
CA THR A 38 -3.58 -15.12 -1.48
C THR A 38 -2.22 -14.49 -1.17
N LYS A 39 -1.72 -13.64 -2.06
CA LYS A 39 -0.48 -12.89 -1.83
C LYS A 39 -0.60 -11.88 -0.69
N LEU A 40 -1.70 -11.11 -0.63
CA LEU A 40 -1.93 -10.14 0.45
C LEU A 40 -2.08 -10.82 1.83
N LYS A 41 -2.52 -12.08 1.88
CA LYS A 41 -2.60 -12.91 3.09
C LYS A 41 -1.26 -13.24 3.73
N GLU A 42 -0.13 -13.03 3.05
CA GLU A 42 1.20 -13.20 3.67
C GLU A 42 1.36 -12.32 4.93
N LEU A 43 0.68 -11.17 4.99
CA LEU A 43 0.65 -10.29 6.16
C LEU A 43 -0.14 -10.83 7.35
N ASP A 44 -0.93 -11.90 7.21
CA ASP A 44 -1.66 -12.48 8.37
C ASP A 44 -0.70 -13.01 9.44
N SER A 45 0.53 -13.35 9.05
CA SER A 45 1.59 -13.80 9.94
C SER A 45 2.25 -12.65 10.71
N CYS A 46 1.90 -11.38 10.46
CA CYS A 46 2.62 -10.22 10.99
C CYS A 46 2.69 -10.15 12.52
N LYS A 47 1.70 -10.69 13.23
CA LYS A 47 1.70 -10.76 14.70
C LYS A 47 2.79 -11.70 15.25
N SER A 48 3.29 -12.61 14.43
CA SER A 48 4.36 -13.54 14.78
C SER A 48 5.75 -13.02 14.44
N PHE A 49 5.85 -12.00 13.58
CA PHE A 49 7.12 -11.41 13.17
C PHE A 49 7.87 -10.87 14.40
N LYS A 50 9.19 -11.05 14.39
CA LYS A 50 10.10 -10.67 15.48
C LYS A 50 10.95 -9.46 15.11
N THR A 51 11.08 -9.18 13.82
CA THR A 51 11.98 -8.17 13.28
C THR A 51 11.29 -7.32 12.23
N ILE A 52 11.75 -6.08 12.07
CA ILE A 52 11.32 -5.21 10.97
C ILE A 52 11.63 -5.83 9.60
N LYS A 53 12.72 -6.63 9.51
CA LYS A 53 13.11 -7.31 8.28
C LYS A 53 12.02 -8.26 7.76
N GLU A 54 11.30 -8.96 8.62
CA GLU A 54 10.20 -9.84 8.19
C GLU A 54 9.04 -9.06 7.54
N PHE A 55 8.75 -7.85 8.04
CA PHE A 55 7.81 -6.95 7.38
C PHE A 55 8.33 -6.49 6.02
N GLU A 56 9.59 -6.07 5.95
CA GLU A 56 10.24 -5.66 4.69
C GLU A 56 10.24 -6.76 3.64
N ASP A 57 10.62 -7.99 4.01
CA ASP A 57 10.64 -9.15 3.13
C ASP A 57 9.22 -9.48 2.62
N THR A 58 8.22 -9.35 3.49
CA THR A 58 6.81 -9.55 3.12
C THR A 58 6.33 -8.47 2.14
N PHE A 59 6.64 -7.19 2.40
CA PHE A 59 6.32 -6.10 1.46
C PHE A 59 7.03 -6.28 0.12
N VAL A 60 8.26 -6.81 0.12
CA VAL A 60 9.00 -7.15 -1.09
C VAL A 60 8.28 -8.25 -1.88
N SER A 61 7.88 -9.34 -1.22
CA SER A 61 7.13 -10.44 -1.84
C SER A 61 5.82 -9.95 -2.46
N ILE A 62 5.05 -9.14 -1.73
CA ILE A 62 3.78 -8.59 -2.22
C ILE A 62 4.02 -7.64 -3.41
N SER A 63 5.00 -6.74 -3.31
CA SER A 63 5.27 -5.81 -4.41
C SER A 63 5.78 -6.49 -5.66
N ASP A 64 6.65 -7.49 -5.54
CA ASP A 64 7.10 -8.27 -6.69
C ASP A 64 5.91 -8.90 -7.42
N TYR A 65 4.99 -9.51 -6.68
CA TYR A 65 3.79 -10.08 -7.25
C TYR A 65 2.88 -9.02 -7.90
N LEU A 66 2.63 -7.89 -7.22
CA LEU A 66 1.81 -6.81 -7.75
C LEU A 66 2.43 -6.14 -8.99
N PHE A 67 3.74 -6.13 -9.10
CA PHE A 67 4.46 -5.56 -10.24
C PHE A 67 4.56 -6.52 -11.42
N ASN A 68 4.76 -7.80 -11.16
CA ASN A 68 5.12 -8.76 -12.19
C ASN A 68 3.97 -9.70 -12.57
N ASN A 69 2.94 -9.84 -11.73
CA ASN A 69 1.87 -10.82 -11.92
C ASN A 69 0.47 -10.18 -11.92
N THR A 70 0.38 -8.85 -11.92
CA THR A 70 -0.90 -8.13 -11.79
C THR A 70 -1.00 -6.98 -12.78
N GLU A 71 -2.20 -6.76 -13.31
CA GLU A 71 -2.58 -5.58 -14.08
C GLU A 71 -3.77 -4.87 -13.44
N LEU A 72 -3.78 -3.54 -13.53
CA LEU A 72 -4.92 -2.69 -13.25
C LEU A 72 -5.74 -2.49 -14.53
N VAL A 73 -7.01 -2.88 -14.49
CA VAL A 73 -7.97 -2.69 -15.58
C VAL A 73 -8.85 -1.49 -15.27
N VAL A 74 -8.90 -0.54 -16.20
CA VAL A 74 -9.73 0.67 -16.13
C VAL A 74 -10.46 0.83 -17.46
N LYS A 75 -11.75 0.48 -17.51
CA LYS A 75 -12.51 0.33 -18.77
C LYS A 75 -11.76 -0.57 -19.78
N ASP A 76 -11.43 -0.02 -20.94
CA ASP A 76 -10.73 -0.63 -22.07
C ASP A 76 -9.19 -0.54 -21.97
N LYS A 77 -8.68 0.09 -20.91
CA LYS A 77 -7.24 0.29 -20.68
C LYS A 77 -6.70 -0.66 -19.62
N THR A 78 -5.47 -1.10 -19.83
CA THR A 78 -4.68 -1.82 -18.83
C THR A 78 -3.44 -1.03 -18.45
N TYR A 79 -3.09 -1.11 -17.17
CA TYR A 79 -1.92 -0.49 -16.60
C TYR A 79 -1.16 -1.49 -15.76
N ARG A 80 0.16 -1.35 -15.75
CA ARG A 80 1.02 -2.04 -14.81
C ARG A 80 1.30 -1.14 -13.62
N LEU A 81 1.28 -1.68 -12.42
CA LEU A 81 1.73 -0.94 -11.24
C LEU A 81 3.24 -0.70 -11.35
N ALA A 82 3.71 0.51 -11.05
CA ALA A 82 5.13 0.87 -11.22
C ALA A 82 5.76 1.49 -9.97
N GLU A 83 4.97 1.99 -9.02
CA GLU A 83 5.49 2.52 -7.77
C GLU A 83 4.44 2.35 -6.66
N LEU A 84 4.85 1.76 -5.54
CA LEU A 84 4.01 1.44 -4.40
C LEU A 84 4.64 1.97 -3.10
N GLU A 85 3.82 2.47 -2.18
CA GLU A 85 4.22 2.80 -0.80
C GLU A 85 3.37 2.07 0.21
N TYR A 86 4.02 1.47 1.22
CA TYR A 86 3.34 0.79 2.31
C TYR A 86 3.12 1.73 3.50
N TYR A 87 1.89 1.71 4.00
CA TYR A 87 1.47 2.34 5.24
C TYR A 87 0.77 1.26 6.06
N PHE A 88 1.41 0.79 7.13
CA PHE A 88 0.98 -0.43 7.82
C PHE A 88 1.16 -0.31 9.32
N THR A 89 0.20 -0.80 10.09
CA THR A 89 0.19 -0.72 11.55
C THR A 89 -0.36 -2.03 12.11
N CYS A 90 0.49 -2.77 12.82
CA CYS A 90 0.18 -3.98 13.57
C CYS A 90 0.76 -3.89 15.00
N PRO A 91 0.07 -3.22 15.93
CA PRO A 91 0.54 -3.09 17.30
C PRO A 91 0.59 -4.44 18.04
N PRO A 92 1.51 -4.61 19.01
CA PRO A 92 2.58 -3.67 19.37
C PRO A 92 3.84 -3.80 18.48
N VAL A 93 3.84 -4.72 17.51
CA VAL A 93 5.05 -5.15 16.79
C VAL A 93 5.52 -4.12 15.75
N HIS A 94 4.59 -3.49 15.05
CA HIS A 94 4.87 -2.51 14.00
C HIS A 94 3.86 -1.37 14.08
N ASN A 95 4.33 -0.14 14.26
CA ASN A 95 3.47 1.01 14.53
C ASN A 95 3.93 2.22 13.72
N ASP A 96 3.67 2.18 12.42
CA ASP A 96 4.01 3.27 11.51
C ASP A 96 3.20 4.55 11.81
N PRO A 97 3.84 5.62 12.31
CA PRO A 97 3.16 6.86 12.69
C PRO A 97 2.70 7.68 11.49
N PHE A 98 3.06 7.27 10.27
CA PHE A 98 2.62 7.90 9.03
C PHE A 98 1.39 7.22 8.43
N SER A 99 0.97 6.08 8.97
CA SER A 99 -0.22 5.37 8.51
C SER A 99 -1.49 6.13 8.89
N HIS A 100 -2.44 6.21 7.95
CA HIS A 100 -3.75 6.82 8.20
C HIS A 100 -4.60 6.03 9.21
N CYS A 101 -4.39 4.71 9.30
CA CYS A 101 -5.16 3.81 10.16
C CYS A 101 -6.69 3.96 10.04
N HIS A 102 -7.17 4.32 8.84
CA HIS A 102 -8.60 4.47 8.60
C HIS A 102 -9.31 3.12 8.78
N ASP A 103 -10.57 3.10 9.22
CA ASP A 103 -11.27 1.84 9.50
C ASP A 103 -11.46 0.98 8.24
N LEU A 104 -11.64 1.61 7.08
CA LEU A 104 -11.64 0.90 5.79
C LEU A 104 -10.28 0.25 5.46
N GLN A 105 -9.18 0.67 6.08
CA GLN A 105 -7.88 0.00 5.93
C GLN A 105 -7.73 -1.22 6.87
N ALA A 106 -8.76 -1.57 7.65
CA ALA A 106 -8.86 -2.87 8.33
C ALA A 106 -9.44 -3.98 7.42
N THR A 107 -9.80 -3.65 6.18
CA THR A 107 -10.23 -4.62 5.17
C THR A 107 -9.05 -5.03 4.28
N ARG A 108 -9.30 -5.97 3.36
CA ARG A 108 -8.31 -6.46 2.40
C ARG A 108 -8.88 -6.50 1.00
N GLY A 109 -8.10 -6.07 0.01
CA GLY A 109 -8.48 -6.12 -1.39
C GLY A 109 -9.59 -5.14 -1.75
N GLU A 110 -9.66 -4.01 -1.04
CA GLU A 110 -10.58 -2.92 -1.34
C GLU A 110 -9.82 -1.66 -1.75
N TRP A 111 -10.45 -0.84 -2.58
CA TRP A 111 -9.97 0.49 -2.90
C TRP A 111 -10.27 1.45 -1.75
N TYR A 112 -9.24 2.18 -1.33
CA TYR A 112 -9.37 3.28 -0.40
C TYR A 112 -8.86 4.57 -1.05
N PHE A 113 -9.78 5.43 -1.46
CA PHE A 113 -9.43 6.80 -1.85
C PHE A 113 -9.12 7.61 -0.60
N HIS A 114 -8.05 8.41 -0.65
CA HIS A 114 -7.64 9.21 0.51
C HIS A 114 -8.74 10.20 0.92
N GLN A 115 -9.11 10.14 2.19
CA GLN A 115 -10.10 11.02 2.80
C GLN A 115 -9.44 12.06 3.73
N SER A 116 -10.11 13.19 3.91
CA SER A 116 -9.78 14.28 4.80
C SER A 116 -10.50 14.07 6.12
N LEU A 117 -9.75 13.79 7.18
CA LEU A 117 -10.30 13.62 8.53
C LEU A 117 -10.99 14.88 9.08
N ALA A 118 -10.63 16.06 8.55
CA ALA A 118 -11.22 17.34 8.97
C ALA A 118 -12.59 17.65 8.35
N LYS A 119 -13.07 16.83 7.40
CA LYS A 119 -14.36 17.02 6.74
C LYS A 119 -15.32 15.94 7.22
N THR A 120 -16.37 16.36 7.91
CA THR A 120 -17.38 15.49 8.54
C THR A 120 -18.62 15.27 7.68
N ASN A 121 -18.64 15.77 6.44
CA ASN A 121 -19.72 15.57 5.49
C ASN A 121 -19.45 14.37 4.56
N ASP A 122 -20.48 13.93 3.84
CA ASP A 122 -20.45 12.78 2.92
C ASP A 122 -19.46 12.92 1.74
N ASN A 123 -18.80 14.07 1.61
CA ASN A 123 -17.73 14.34 0.64
C ASN A 123 -16.43 14.73 1.36
N ASN A 124 -15.80 13.73 1.94
CA ASN A 124 -14.53 13.88 2.65
C ASN A 124 -13.31 13.53 1.79
N TYR A 125 -13.46 13.20 0.50
CA TYR A 125 -12.30 12.86 -0.34
C TYR A 125 -11.33 14.03 -0.50
N LYS A 126 -10.02 13.73 -0.48
CA LYS A 126 -8.99 14.72 -0.78
C LYS A 126 -9.02 15.10 -2.25
N GLY A 127 -8.84 16.39 -2.55
CA GLY A 127 -8.77 16.94 -3.90
C GLY A 127 -7.39 17.51 -4.24
N GLY A 128 -7.26 18.07 -5.44
CA GLY A 128 -6.03 18.74 -5.89
C GLY A 128 -4.81 17.82 -5.88
N SER A 129 -3.68 18.29 -5.35
CA SER A 129 -2.41 17.53 -5.28
C SER A 129 -2.32 16.54 -4.10
N TYR A 130 -3.42 16.34 -3.36
CA TYR A 130 -3.47 15.50 -2.18
C TYR A 130 -4.32 14.22 -2.38
N LYS A 131 -4.70 13.92 -3.62
CA LYS A 131 -5.40 12.68 -3.98
C LYS A 131 -4.44 11.50 -3.87
N GLY A 132 -4.97 10.37 -3.41
CA GLY A 132 -4.27 9.09 -3.34
C GLY A 132 -5.28 7.95 -3.38
N LEU A 133 -4.79 6.78 -3.77
CA LEU A 133 -5.56 5.55 -3.90
C LEU A 133 -4.72 4.41 -3.33
N ASP A 134 -5.26 3.74 -2.31
CA ASP A 134 -4.62 2.60 -1.69
C ASP A 134 -5.37 1.30 -2.02
N ILE A 135 -4.63 0.20 -2.04
CA ILE A 135 -5.20 -1.16 -1.86
C ILE A 135 -5.19 -1.45 -0.36
N SER A 136 -6.34 -1.75 0.23
CA SER A 136 -6.41 -2.15 1.64
C SER A 136 -5.75 -3.53 1.84
N ILE A 137 -4.96 -3.64 2.91
CA ILE A 137 -4.19 -4.85 3.24
C ILE A 137 -4.33 -5.27 4.71
N GLY A 138 -5.28 -4.67 5.43
CA GLY A 138 -5.54 -4.94 6.84
C GLY A 138 -6.30 -6.24 7.11
N SER A 139 -6.59 -6.45 8.39
CA SER A 139 -7.52 -7.48 8.89
C SER A 139 -7.95 -7.17 10.33
N ALA A 140 -8.64 -8.12 10.98
CA ALA A 140 -8.91 -8.04 12.42
C ALA A 140 -7.62 -8.01 13.26
N GLY A 141 -7.19 -6.79 13.61
CA GLY A 141 -6.06 -6.53 14.51
C GLY A 141 -4.87 -5.82 13.87
N PHE A 142 -4.91 -5.51 12.58
CA PHE A 142 -3.93 -4.63 11.95
C PHE A 142 -4.57 -3.87 10.78
N LYS A 143 -4.05 -2.67 10.49
CA LYS A 143 -4.56 -1.79 9.45
C LYS A 143 -3.45 -1.47 8.47
N GLY A 144 -3.78 -1.31 7.20
CA GLY A 144 -2.81 -0.81 6.24
C GLY A 144 -3.35 -0.60 4.84
N GLY A 145 -2.59 0.18 4.08
CA GLY A 145 -2.82 0.45 2.67
C GLY A 145 -1.52 0.42 1.88
N ILE A 146 -1.62 -0.02 0.63
CA ILE A 146 -0.56 0.11 -0.38
C ILE A 146 -0.96 1.25 -1.30
N LEU A 147 -0.34 2.42 -1.14
CA LEU A 147 -0.56 3.58 -1.99
C LEU A 147 0.02 3.33 -3.38
N ILE A 148 -0.82 3.47 -4.40
CA ILE A 148 -0.40 3.46 -5.80
C ILE A 148 0.12 4.85 -6.17
N ARG A 149 1.38 4.91 -6.62
CA ARG A 149 2.05 6.17 -6.92
C ARG A 149 2.41 6.36 -8.38
N SER A 150 2.64 5.27 -9.09
CA SER A 150 2.91 5.33 -10.52
C SER A 150 2.29 4.16 -11.26
N LEU A 151 1.80 4.44 -12.46
CA LEU A 151 1.25 3.47 -13.40
C LEU A 151 2.06 3.50 -14.70
N LEU A 152 2.35 2.34 -15.26
CA LEU A 152 2.93 2.20 -16.59
C LEU A 152 1.79 1.85 -17.57
N LYS A 153 1.66 2.62 -18.66
CA LYS A 153 0.66 2.35 -19.69
C LYS A 153 1.01 1.09 -20.48
N SER A 154 0.06 0.59 -21.28
CA SER A 154 0.19 -0.63 -22.09
C SER A 154 1.36 -0.65 -23.06
N ASP A 155 1.92 0.52 -23.42
CA ASP A 155 3.14 0.65 -24.21
C ASP A 155 4.43 0.26 -23.45
N ASN A 156 4.32 -0.01 -22.14
CA ASN A 156 5.43 -0.29 -21.22
C ASN A 156 6.52 0.79 -21.17
N LYS A 157 6.20 2.02 -21.57
CA LYS A 157 7.15 3.15 -21.65
C LYS A 157 6.60 4.42 -20.99
N THR A 158 5.31 4.69 -21.14
CA THR A 158 4.70 5.90 -20.63
C THR A 158 4.36 5.74 -19.16
N LEU A 159 5.08 6.47 -18.31
CA LEU A 159 4.90 6.48 -16.86
C LEU A 159 3.97 7.62 -16.43
N VAL A 160 2.86 7.27 -15.79
CA VAL A 160 2.02 8.21 -15.04
C VAL A 160 2.60 8.34 -13.64
N GLU A 161 3.42 9.37 -13.42
CA GLU A 161 4.16 9.56 -12.17
C GLU A 161 3.43 10.49 -11.17
N GLY A 162 3.04 9.93 -10.03
CA GLY A 162 2.50 10.62 -8.86
C GLY A 162 1.12 10.10 -8.44
N PRO A 163 0.84 9.94 -7.13
CA PRO A 163 -0.41 9.33 -6.65
C PRO A 163 -1.65 10.06 -7.13
N SER A 164 -1.63 11.41 -7.10
CA SER A 164 -2.77 12.19 -7.60
C SER A 164 -2.97 12.07 -9.10
N LYS A 165 -1.90 11.90 -9.88
CA LYS A 165 -2.00 11.71 -11.33
C LYS A 165 -2.50 10.30 -11.68
N CYS A 166 -2.15 9.30 -10.88
CA CYS A 166 -2.71 7.95 -11.02
C CYS A 166 -4.23 7.99 -10.81
N VAL A 167 -4.68 8.70 -9.76
CA VAL A 167 -6.12 8.92 -9.55
C VAL A 167 -6.75 9.64 -10.74
N ASP A 168 -6.14 10.72 -11.25
CA ASP A 168 -6.65 11.47 -12.40
C ASP A 168 -6.74 10.63 -13.68
N GLU A 169 -5.73 9.79 -13.94
CA GLU A 169 -5.75 8.87 -15.09
C GLU A 169 -6.90 7.86 -14.97
N ILE A 170 -7.18 7.36 -13.76
CA ILE A 170 -8.27 6.41 -13.50
C ILE A 170 -9.64 7.09 -13.65
N ILE A 171 -9.89 8.19 -12.93
CA ILE A 171 -11.22 8.84 -12.92
C ILE A 171 -11.50 9.57 -14.23
N GLY A 172 -10.47 10.08 -14.91
CA GLY A 172 -10.58 10.71 -16.21
C GLY A 172 -11.03 9.74 -17.29
N ALA A 173 -10.72 8.44 -17.16
CA ALA A 173 -11.29 7.42 -18.04
C ALA A 173 -12.82 7.36 -17.93
N TYR A 174 -13.41 7.85 -16.84
CA TYR A 174 -14.85 7.88 -16.57
C TYR A 174 -15.51 9.23 -16.80
N ASP A 175 -14.79 10.20 -17.38
CA ASP A 175 -15.27 11.56 -17.58
C ASP A 175 -15.74 12.19 -16.26
N CYS A 176 -14.92 12.05 -15.22
CA CYS A 176 -15.15 12.63 -13.90
C CYS A 176 -14.00 13.55 -13.50
N ASP A 177 -14.33 14.72 -12.94
CA ASP A 177 -13.35 15.76 -12.58
C ASP A 177 -12.75 15.55 -11.19
N ASN A 178 -13.42 14.76 -10.35
CA ASN A 178 -13.01 14.52 -8.97
C ASN A 178 -13.49 13.16 -8.44
N ILE A 179 -12.90 12.74 -7.32
CA ILE A 179 -13.18 11.44 -6.69
C ILE A 179 -14.65 11.32 -6.26
N GLN A 180 -15.26 12.40 -5.75
CA GLN A 180 -16.65 12.35 -5.29
C GLN A 180 -17.61 12.04 -6.44
N GLU A 181 -17.45 12.73 -7.56
CA GLU A 181 -18.23 12.50 -8.76
C GLU A 181 -18.06 11.05 -9.25
N PHE A 182 -16.80 10.60 -9.33
CA PHE A 182 -16.48 9.24 -9.75
C PHE A 182 -17.11 8.18 -8.83
N VAL A 183 -16.98 8.31 -7.51
CA VAL A 183 -17.60 7.40 -6.54
C VAL A 183 -19.12 7.42 -6.65
N THR A 184 -19.73 8.60 -6.78
CA THR A 184 -21.19 8.74 -6.91
C THR A 184 -21.71 8.09 -8.19
N LYS A 185 -20.95 8.19 -9.29
CA LYS A 185 -21.30 7.63 -10.60
C LYS A 185 -21.06 6.12 -10.68
N CYS A 186 -19.91 5.66 -10.21
CA CYS A 186 -19.39 4.32 -10.47
C CYS A 186 -19.53 3.35 -9.29
N PHE A 187 -19.70 3.86 -8.07
CA PHE A 187 -19.82 3.07 -6.84
C PHE A 187 -21.08 3.42 -6.05
N LYS A 188 -22.14 3.86 -6.75
CA LYS A 188 -23.39 4.32 -6.12
C LYS A 188 -23.95 3.28 -5.14
N GLY A 189 -24.13 3.70 -3.88
CA GLY A 189 -24.68 2.86 -2.82
C GLY A 189 -23.70 1.84 -2.22
N GLN A 190 -22.45 1.81 -2.69
CA GLN A 190 -21.42 0.92 -2.14
C GLN A 190 -20.68 1.62 -1.00
N LYS A 191 -20.47 0.89 0.10
CA LYS A 191 -19.61 1.33 1.21
C LYS A 191 -18.17 0.83 1.07
N HIS A 192 -18.01 -0.27 0.33
CA HIS A 192 -16.75 -0.97 0.10
C HIS A 192 -16.53 -1.08 -1.40
N PHE A 193 -15.34 -0.71 -1.86
CA PHE A 193 -15.01 -0.69 -3.27
C PHE A 193 -14.09 -1.88 -3.57
N GLN A 194 -14.64 -2.95 -4.14
CA GLN A 194 -13.89 -4.18 -4.34
C GLN A 194 -12.76 -3.97 -5.36
N ALA A 195 -11.49 -4.11 -4.94
CA ALA A 195 -10.34 -3.88 -5.80
C ALA A 195 -10.06 -5.03 -6.77
N LEU A 196 -10.62 -6.21 -6.49
CA LEU A 196 -10.26 -7.45 -7.19
C LEU A 196 -11.45 -8.08 -7.93
N SER A 197 -12.59 -7.38 -7.94
CA SER A 197 -13.80 -7.85 -8.61
C SER A 197 -13.88 -7.28 -10.02
N THR A 198 -14.10 -8.13 -11.03
CA THR A 198 -14.36 -7.70 -12.41
C THR A 198 -15.65 -6.90 -12.57
N SER A 199 -16.55 -6.94 -11.58
CA SER A 199 -17.75 -6.10 -11.52
C SER A 199 -17.51 -4.68 -10.98
N SER A 200 -16.31 -4.41 -10.44
CA SER A 200 -15.91 -3.08 -10.00
C SER A 200 -15.64 -2.19 -11.20
N ALA A 201 -15.80 -0.87 -11.04
CA ALA A 201 -15.49 0.07 -12.11
C ALA A 201 -14.04 -0.05 -12.57
N PHE A 202 -13.12 -0.38 -11.68
CA PHE A 202 -11.75 -0.69 -12.04
C PHE A 202 -11.22 -1.70 -11.03
N TYR A 203 -10.34 -2.59 -11.47
CA TYR A 203 -9.93 -3.73 -10.67
C TYR A 203 -8.53 -4.21 -11.03
N LEU A 204 -7.90 -4.91 -10.09
CA LEU A 204 -6.67 -5.65 -10.32
C LEU A 204 -7.02 -7.09 -10.69
N LYS A 205 -6.29 -7.62 -11.67
CA LYS A 205 -6.39 -9.03 -12.05
C LYS A 205 -4.99 -9.64 -12.15
N PRO A 206 -4.86 -10.95 -11.85
CA PRO A 206 -3.69 -11.71 -12.25
C PRO A 206 -3.51 -11.69 -13.78
N ILE A 207 -2.27 -11.86 -14.24
CA ILE A 207 -1.96 -12.06 -15.65
C ILE A 207 -1.40 -13.45 -15.91
N ASP A 208 -1.68 -14.00 -17.09
CA ASP A 208 -1.26 -15.35 -17.47
C ASP A 208 0.25 -15.43 -17.80
N THR A 209 0.82 -14.32 -18.29
CA THR A 209 2.24 -14.21 -18.64
C THR A 209 2.90 -13.16 -17.75
N PRO A 210 3.56 -13.57 -16.65
CA PRO A 210 4.24 -12.67 -15.76
C PRO A 210 5.38 -11.91 -16.44
N TYR A 211 5.62 -10.69 -15.96
CA TYR A 211 6.84 -9.95 -16.26
C TYR A 211 7.99 -10.42 -15.37
N SER A 212 9.20 -9.96 -15.67
CA SER A 212 10.43 -10.31 -14.94
C SER A 212 11.26 -9.07 -14.57
N ASP A 213 10.62 -7.90 -14.42
CA ASP A 213 11.35 -6.68 -14.06
C ASP A 213 11.71 -6.71 -12.57
N THR A 214 12.93 -6.25 -12.27
CA THR A 214 13.38 -6.06 -10.89
C THR A 214 12.98 -4.69 -10.38
N MET A 215 12.53 -4.63 -9.12
CA MET A 215 12.24 -3.37 -8.44
C MET A 215 13.42 -2.86 -7.60
N VAL A 216 13.39 -1.56 -7.29
CA VAL A 216 14.31 -0.90 -6.34
C VAL A 216 13.52 -0.44 -5.11
N LYS A 217 14.10 -0.64 -3.93
CA LYS A 217 13.56 -0.14 -2.66
C LYS A 217 13.98 1.31 -2.42
N SER A 218 13.14 2.08 -1.74
CA SER A 218 13.34 3.49 -1.43
C SER A 218 12.60 3.85 -0.14
N ALA A 219 12.99 4.96 0.49
CA ALA A 219 12.16 5.58 1.51
C ALA A 219 10.95 6.29 0.88
N ARG A 220 9.88 6.43 1.66
CA ARG A 220 8.60 6.98 1.20
C ARG A 220 8.69 8.49 0.97
N VAL A 221 7.97 8.98 -0.04
CA VAL A 221 7.98 10.38 -0.47
C VAL A 221 6.94 11.18 0.29
N GLY A 222 7.36 12.34 0.81
CA GLY A 222 6.44 13.30 1.46
C GLY A 222 6.28 13.08 2.95
N LEU A 223 7.04 12.15 3.54
CA LEU A 223 7.17 12.08 4.99
C LEU A 223 8.01 13.26 5.49
N THR A 224 7.61 13.84 6.62
CA THR A 224 8.28 15.01 7.21
C THR A 224 8.45 14.81 8.69
N LEU A 225 9.41 15.50 9.32
CA LEU A 225 9.57 15.57 10.78
C LEU A 225 9.03 16.88 11.38
N LYS A 226 8.18 17.60 10.62
CA LYS A 226 7.58 18.88 11.05
C LYS A 226 6.69 18.74 12.28
N GLN A 227 6.05 17.58 12.45
CA GLN A 227 5.20 17.30 13.61
C GLN A 227 6.05 16.75 14.76
N LYS A 228 5.88 17.34 15.94
CA LYS A 228 6.58 16.94 17.17
C LYS A 228 5.90 15.77 17.91
N THR A 229 4.68 15.42 17.55
CA THR A 229 3.98 14.24 18.09
C THR A 229 4.65 12.97 17.58
N GLN A 230 4.88 11.99 18.47
CA GLN A 230 5.52 10.70 18.12
C GLN A 230 6.84 10.89 17.36
N GLN A 231 7.66 11.85 17.78
CA GLN A 231 8.82 12.27 16.99
C GLN A 231 9.85 11.15 16.86
N LYS A 232 10.04 10.33 17.91
CA LYS A 232 10.96 9.18 17.90
C LYS A 232 10.53 8.12 16.89
N GLU A 233 9.26 7.76 16.91
CA GLU A 233 8.66 6.82 15.97
C GLU A 233 8.72 7.39 14.54
N ARG A 234 8.47 8.69 14.35
CA ARG A 234 8.54 9.30 13.03
C ARG A 234 9.96 9.29 12.47
N VAL A 235 10.98 9.47 13.32
CA VAL A 235 12.39 9.34 12.96
C VAL A 235 12.73 7.90 12.58
N GLU A 236 12.26 6.91 13.33
CA GLU A 236 12.46 5.49 13.01
C GLU A 236 11.93 5.14 11.61
N TYR A 237 10.76 5.68 11.24
CA TYR A 237 10.06 5.30 10.00
C TYR A 237 10.39 6.17 8.78
N ILE A 238 11.13 7.26 8.94
CA ILE A 238 11.37 8.25 7.87
C ILE A 238 12.12 7.67 6.67
N PHE A 239 13.07 6.75 6.93
CA PHE A 239 13.89 6.11 5.91
C PHE A 239 13.62 4.62 5.75
N LYS A 240 12.60 4.05 6.40
CA LYS A 240 12.27 2.63 6.18
C LYS A 240 12.00 2.38 4.69
N PRO A 241 12.52 1.27 4.11
CA PRO A 241 12.50 1.00 2.68
C PRO A 241 11.10 0.55 2.17
N TYR A 242 10.04 1.23 2.61
CA TYR A 242 8.64 0.88 2.37
C TYR A 242 8.07 1.47 1.08
N ARG A 243 8.93 1.94 0.17
CA ARG A 243 8.57 2.37 -1.18
C ARG A 243 9.27 1.46 -2.17
N HIS A 244 8.52 0.86 -3.08
CA HIS A 244 9.04 -0.03 -4.11
C HIS A 244 8.78 0.56 -5.49
N CYS A 245 9.78 0.52 -6.36
CA CYS A 245 9.80 1.22 -7.64
C CYS A 245 10.22 0.29 -8.76
N LEU A 246 9.35 0.07 -9.75
CA LEU A 246 9.77 -0.31 -11.09
C LEU A 246 10.31 0.92 -11.82
N LYS A 247 11.16 0.69 -12.84
CA LYS A 247 11.69 1.75 -13.70
C LYS A 247 12.30 2.91 -12.89
N ALA A 248 13.12 2.56 -11.89
CA ALA A 248 13.79 3.50 -10.99
C ALA A 248 14.49 4.67 -11.69
N LYS A 249 14.97 4.47 -12.92
CA LYS A 249 15.58 5.49 -13.79
C LYS A 249 14.61 6.60 -14.17
N ASP A 250 13.36 6.23 -14.48
CA ASP A 250 12.36 7.11 -15.06
C ASP A 250 11.58 7.89 -13.99
N ILE A 251 11.58 7.40 -12.75
CA ILE A 251 10.98 8.09 -11.59
C ILE A 251 11.85 9.29 -11.21
N LYS A 252 11.22 10.47 -11.17
CA LYS A 252 11.87 11.75 -10.85
C LYS A 252 11.76 12.08 -9.37
N LYS A 253 10.61 11.83 -8.76
CA LYS A 253 10.30 12.24 -7.38
C LYS A 253 10.96 11.29 -6.36
N GLY A 254 11.56 11.87 -5.31
CA GLY A 254 12.21 11.10 -4.25
C GLY A 254 13.50 10.40 -4.68
N LYS A 255 14.21 10.92 -5.69
CA LYS A 255 15.45 10.30 -6.18
C LYS A 255 16.51 10.14 -5.10
N HIS A 256 16.71 11.18 -4.29
CA HIS A 256 17.62 11.18 -3.16
C HIS A 256 17.27 10.12 -2.08
N LEU A 257 15.98 9.82 -1.88
CA LEU A 257 15.50 8.78 -0.97
C LEU A 257 15.78 7.38 -1.52
N MET A 258 15.79 7.22 -2.84
CA MET A 258 16.11 5.96 -3.49
C MET A 258 17.62 5.69 -3.46
N THR A 259 18.41 6.71 -3.78
CA THR A 259 19.87 6.59 -3.84
C THR A 259 20.47 6.30 -2.46
N ILE A 260 19.98 6.93 -1.39
CA ILE A 260 20.49 6.69 -0.03
C ILE A 260 20.20 5.26 0.47
N ILE A 261 19.01 4.72 0.19
CA ILE A 261 18.63 3.35 0.57
C ILE A 261 19.46 2.33 -0.20
N LEU A 262 19.58 2.53 -1.51
CA LEU A 262 20.36 1.62 -2.35
C LEU A 262 21.85 1.66 -2.00
N TYR A 263 22.39 2.84 -1.71
CA TYR A 263 23.78 3.01 -1.27
C TYR A 263 24.03 2.23 0.02
N ARG A 264 23.20 2.44 1.04
CA ARG A 264 23.29 1.72 2.32
C ARG A 264 23.21 0.20 2.12
N ASP A 265 22.26 -0.29 1.34
CA ASP A 265 22.07 -1.74 1.11
C ASP A 265 23.29 -2.38 0.44
N LEU A 266 23.83 -1.72 -0.59
CA LEU A 266 25.03 -2.19 -1.28
C LEU A 266 26.28 -2.13 -0.37
N MET A 267 26.42 -1.09 0.45
CA MET A 267 27.49 -0.99 1.45
C MET A 267 27.40 -2.11 2.49
N LYS A 268 26.20 -2.38 3.03
CA LYS A 268 25.96 -3.49 3.98
C LYS A 268 26.25 -4.86 3.35
N ALA A 269 26.02 -5.00 2.05
CA ALA A 269 26.35 -6.21 1.29
C ALA A 269 27.85 -6.35 0.96
N GLY A 270 28.69 -5.37 1.30
CA GLY A 270 30.13 -5.40 1.00
C GLY A 270 30.44 -5.23 -0.49
N GLU A 271 29.53 -4.65 -1.26
CA GLU A 271 29.67 -4.49 -2.70
C GLU A 271 30.75 -3.46 -3.05
N SER A 272 31.53 -3.71 -4.11
CA SER A 272 32.48 -2.74 -4.64
C SER A 272 31.83 -1.80 -5.67
N GLY A 273 32.39 -0.61 -5.84
CA GLY A 273 31.91 0.37 -6.82
C GLY A 273 30.49 0.87 -6.55
N VAL A 274 30.09 0.94 -5.28
CA VAL A 274 28.71 1.23 -4.84
C VAL A 274 28.14 2.48 -5.49
N VAL A 275 28.88 3.59 -5.49
CA VAL A 275 28.41 4.87 -6.07
C VAL A 275 27.96 4.69 -7.52
N LYS A 276 28.80 4.06 -8.35
CA LYS A 276 28.50 3.81 -9.77
C LYS A 276 27.32 2.87 -9.96
N LYS A 277 27.17 1.86 -9.09
CA LYS A 277 26.01 0.96 -9.10
C LYS A 277 24.72 1.72 -8.79
N VAL A 278 24.73 2.60 -7.78
CA VAL A 278 23.56 3.44 -7.43
C VAL A 278 23.21 4.42 -8.55
N GLU A 279 24.20 5.09 -9.12
CA GLU A 279 24.04 5.99 -10.26
C GLU A 279 23.43 5.25 -11.46
N THR A 280 23.93 4.05 -11.76
CA THR A 280 23.42 3.22 -12.85
C THR A 280 21.99 2.76 -12.60
N ALA A 281 21.67 2.29 -11.39
CA ALA A 281 20.35 1.77 -11.06
C ALA A 281 19.27 2.87 -11.07
N THR A 282 19.64 4.07 -10.62
CA THR A 282 18.71 5.20 -10.54
C THR A 282 18.80 6.13 -11.74
N GLY A 283 19.79 6.03 -12.63
CA GLY A 283 19.98 7.01 -13.69
C GLY A 283 20.34 8.40 -13.17
N SER A 284 21.01 8.47 -12.02
CA SER A 284 21.51 9.71 -11.41
C SER A 284 23.01 9.85 -11.67
N SER A 285 23.57 11.03 -11.42
CA SER A 285 25.02 11.28 -11.53
C SER A 285 25.50 12.28 -10.48
N GLY A 286 26.81 12.27 -10.21
CA GLY A 286 27.46 13.19 -9.27
C GLY A 286 27.05 12.93 -7.82
N LEU A 287 26.78 11.67 -7.47
CA LEU A 287 26.29 11.31 -6.14
C LEU A 287 27.41 11.25 -5.08
N SER A 288 28.69 11.16 -5.47
CA SER A 288 29.82 11.01 -4.53
C SER A 288 29.77 12.03 -3.39
N LYS A 289 29.64 13.32 -3.69
CA LYS A 289 29.59 14.39 -2.68
C LYS A 289 28.49 14.22 -1.63
N TYR A 290 27.38 13.59 -1.99
CA TYR A 290 26.26 13.35 -1.07
C TYR A 290 26.51 12.11 -0.22
N PHE A 291 27.16 11.09 -0.76
CA PHE A 291 27.61 9.94 0.01
C PHE A 291 28.75 10.30 0.95
N ASP A 292 29.63 11.23 0.57
CA ASP A 292 30.62 11.80 1.48
C ASP A 292 29.93 12.48 2.68
N THR A 293 28.90 13.30 2.41
CA THR A 293 28.07 13.92 3.48
C THR A 293 27.39 12.86 4.38
N TYR A 294 26.96 11.74 3.81
CA TYR A 294 26.36 10.64 4.57
C TYR A 294 27.38 9.96 5.49
N GLU A 295 28.55 9.60 4.95
CA GLU A 295 29.59 8.89 5.70
C GLU A 295 30.25 9.79 6.77
N GLU A 296 30.33 11.11 6.56
CA GLU A 296 30.78 12.08 7.57
C GLU A 296 29.95 12.06 8.87
N GLN A 297 28.70 11.58 8.83
CA GLN A 297 27.83 11.52 10.00
C GLN A 297 27.94 10.20 10.78
N THR A 298 28.80 9.27 10.36
CA THR A 298 28.89 7.92 10.94
C THR A 298 29.25 7.95 12.43
N ASP A 299 30.15 8.84 12.83
CA ASP A 299 30.57 8.97 14.23
C ASP A 299 29.45 9.51 15.13
N SER A 300 28.44 10.14 14.54
CA SER A 300 27.25 10.65 15.22
C SER A 300 26.04 9.70 15.10
N ALA A 301 26.22 8.51 14.52
CA ALA A 301 25.12 7.59 14.27
C ALA A 301 24.58 7.00 15.58
N PHE A 302 23.25 6.94 15.68
CA PHE A 302 22.60 6.21 16.76
C PHE A 302 22.84 4.69 16.59
N ALA A 303 22.97 3.97 17.70
CA ALA A 303 23.22 2.53 17.67
C ALA A 303 21.97 1.75 17.24
N ASP A 304 20.82 2.15 17.75
CA ASP A 304 19.50 1.54 17.53
C ASP A 304 18.38 2.56 17.76
N VAL A 305 17.12 2.11 17.59
CA VAL A 305 15.92 2.93 17.81
C VAL A 305 15.85 3.46 19.25
N ASP A 306 16.25 2.66 20.24
CA ASP A 306 16.14 3.05 21.65
C ASP A 306 17.09 4.20 21.99
N SER A 307 18.27 4.21 21.37
CA SER A 307 19.30 5.24 21.52
C SER A 307 19.02 6.59 20.83
N ILE A 308 17.92 6.71 20.05
CA ILE A 308 17.57 7.97 19.37
C ILE A 308 17.38 9.09 20.40
N ASP A 309 18.24 10.11 20.31
CA ASP A 309 18.14 11.37 21.05
C ASP A 309 17.67 12.47 20.11
N ILE A 310 16.40 12.84 20.24
CA ILE A 310 15.75 13.87 19.41
C ILE A 310 16.45 15.24 19.54
N SER A 311 17.10 15.53 20.67
CA SER A 311 17.78 16.82 20.87
C SER A 311 19.05 16.96 20.03
N LYS A 312 19.60 15.84 19.54
CA LYS A 312 20.77 15.81 18.64
C LYS A 312 20.39 15.88 17.16
N LEU A 313 19.09 15.86 16.85
CA LEU A 313 18.60 16.01 15.49
C LEU A 313 18.52 17.49 15.11
N GLY A 314 18.75 17.80 13.83
CA GLY A 314 18.59 19.15 13.31
C GLY A 314 17.14 19.66 13.38
N ASP A 315 16.95 20.97 13.18
CA ASP A 315 15.60 21.53 13.02
C ASP A 315 15.00 21.14 11.66
N TYR A 316 13.98 20.29 11.70
CA TYR A 316 13.22 19.81 10.54
C TYR A 316 11.79 20.37 10.50
N SER A 317 11.62 21.62 10.96
CA SER A 317 10.38 22.39 10.83
C SER A 317 9.99 22.72 9.38
N LYS A 318 10.93 22.56 8.43
CA LYS A 318 10.75 22.71 6.98
C LYS A 318 10.91 21.38 6.25
N ASP A 319 10.60 21.38 4.96
CA ASP A 319 10.90 20.21 4.12
C ASP A 319 12.41 20.03 4.00
N PHE A 320 12.85 18.77 3.99
CA PHE A 320 14.26 18.46 3.92
C PHE A 320 14.88 18.95 2.61
N THR A 321 16.01 19.62 2.71
CA THR A 321 16.91 19.76 1.58
C THR A 321 17.56 18.42 1.25
N THR A 322 18.06 18.25 0.02
CA THR A 322 18.81 17.05 -0.36
C THR A 322 19.98 16.79 0.60
N LYS A 323 20.75 17.83 0.98
CA LYS A 323 21.88 17.69 1.91
C LYS A 323 21.43 17.12 3.27
N GLN A 324 20.37 17.71 3.85
CA GLN A 324 19.82 17.26 5.13
C GLN A 324 19.34 15.80 5.11
N ILE A 325 18.90 15.29 3.96
CA ILE A 325 18.51 13.89 3.81
C ILE A 325 19.71 12.96 3.96
N TYR A 326 20.85 13.31 3.35
CA TYR A 326 22.07 12.53 3.47
C TYR A 326 22.69 12.65 4.86
N GLU A 327 22.70 13.85 5.45
CA GLU A 327 23.13 14.06 6.84
C GLU A 327 22.31 13.20 7.81
N LEU A 328 20.97 13.33 7.76
CA LEU A 328 20.08 12.56 8.62
C LEU A 328 20.20 11.06 8.35
N GLY A 329 20.35 10.65 7.09
CA GLY A 329 20.51 9.24 6.76
C GLY A 329 21.79 8.65 7.32
N GLY A 330 22.88 9.41 7.40
CA GLY A 330 24.12 8.98 8.03
C GLY A 330 23.95 8.81 9.54
N ILE A 331 23.29 9.78 10.21
CA ILE A 331 22.93 9.69 11.64
C ILE A 331 22.04 8.47 11.92
N LEU A 332 21.13 8.13 11.01
CA LEU A 332 20.17 7.04 11.17
C LEU A 332 20.63 5.70 10.57
N ARG A 333 21.87 5.56 10.10
CA ARG A 333 22.32 4.42 9.26
C ARG A 333 22.10 3.02 9.87
N ASN A 334 22.08 2.92 11.20
CA ASN A 334 21.87 1.66 11.92
C ASN A 334 20.39 1.38 12.23
N ILE A 335 19.51 2.35 12.05
CA ILE A 335 18.08 2.29 12.40
C ILE A 335 17.23 1.77 11.24
N PHE A 336 17.52 2.21 10.02
CA PHE A 336 16.78 1.80 8.83
C PHE A 336 17.49 0.71 8.04
#